data_AF-A0A9E8B0H9-F1
#
_entry.id   AF-A0A9E8B0H9-F1
#
_cell.length_a   1.000
_cell.length_b   1.000
_cell.length_c   1.000
_cell.angle_alpha   90.00
_cell.angle_beta   90.00
_cell.angle_gamma   90.00
#
_symmetry.space_group_name_H-M   'P 1'
#
loop_
_entity.id
_entity.type
_entity.pdbx_description
1 polymer ?
#
loop_
_entity_poly.entity_id
_entity_poly.type
_entity_poly.pdbx_seq_one_letter_code
_entity_poly.pdbx_strand_id
1 'polypeptide(L)'
;MGDPQHGLSPKQKNQVILKKRRMRLREIISDDLKADLKTSLQSLMGIDAVDFTDQELYVTYDLLQASLEDIEKTIEQAAARLSKGMAEQVKRGLIHYSEECELDNLAHLTKNSDCH
;
A
#
# COMPACT_ATOMS: atom_id res chain seq x y z
N MET A 1 36.55 36.13 4.05
CA MET A 1 36.30 34.71 4.31
C MET A 1 34.81 34.53 4.13
N GLY A 2 34.43 33.98 2.97
CA GLY A 2 33.06 33.90 2.50
C GLY A 2 32.27 32.78 3.18
N ASP A 3 31.07 33.17 3.61
CA ASP A 3 29.81 32.42 3.64
C ASP A 3 29.76 31.00 4.25
N PRO A 4 29.03 30.80 5.37
CA PRO A 4 28.55 29.49 5.80
C PRO A 4 27.42 29.05 4.87
N GLN A 5 27.75 28.24 3.88
CA GLN A 5 26.76 27.72 2.93
C GLN A 5 25.99 26.52 3.50
N HIS A 6 24.68 26.74 3.60
CA HIS A 6 23.58 25.75 3.70
C HIS A 6 23.47 25.03 5.06
N GLY A 7 22.57 25.39 5.96
CA GLY A 7 21.21 25.85 5.74
C GLY A 7 20.25 24.65 5.77
N LEU A 8 19.72 24.37 6.96
CA LEU A 8 18.41 23.76 7.23
C LEU A 8 18.07 22.42 6.55
N SER A 9 17.92 21.36 7.36
CA SER A 9 16.64 20.64 7.42
C SER A 9 16.53 19.73 8.66
N PRO A 10 15.89 20.21 9.75
CA PRO A 10 15.26 19.34 10.73
C PRO A 10 13.89 18.78 10.24
N LYS A 11 13.69 18.62 8.92
CA LYS A 11 12.42 18.22 8.31
C LYS A 11 12.33 16.71 8.09
N GLN A 12 12.44 15.93 9.16
CA GLN A 12 11.99 14.52 9.16
C GLN A 12 10.68 14.34 9.95
N LYS A 13 9.98 15.43 10.27
CA LYS A 13 8.63 15.37 10.82
C LYS A 13 7.66 15.29 9.64
N ASN A 14 6.92 14.18 9.56
CA ASN A 14 5.97 13.79 8.50
C ASN A 14 6.59 13.12 7.27
N GLN A 15 7.54 12.19 7.46
CA GLN A 15 7.86 11.24 6.39
C GLN A 15 6.66 10.31 6.21
N VAL A 16 6.11 10.30 5.01
CA VAL A 16 5.13 9.32 4.52
C VAL A 16 5.84 8.63 3.38
N ILE A 17 6.06 7.32 3.50
CA ILE A 17 6.74 6.50 2.50
C ILE A 17 5.68 5.69 1.79
N LEU A 18 5.01 6.29 0.80
CA LEU A 18 4.06 5.55 -0.01
C LEU A 18 4.80 4.60 -0.95
N LYS A 19 4.42 3.33 -0.89
CA LYS A 19 4.88 2.27 -1.78
C LYS A 19 3.66 1.70 -2.49
N LYS A 20 3.78 1.55 -3.81
CA LYS A 20 2.79 0.81 -4.59
C LYS A 20 3.31 -0.59 -4.85
N ARG A 21 2.51 -1.56 -4.47
CA ARG A 21 2.85 -2.98 -4.58
C ARG A 21 1.84 -3.67 -5.46
N ARG A 22 2.35 -4.40 -6.44
CA ARG A 22 1.57 -5.30 -7.28
C ARG A 22 1.66 -6.71 -6.72
N MET A 23 0.51 -7.36 -6.59
CA MET A 23 0.36 -8.72 -6.10
C MET A 23 -0.44 -9.49 -7.12
N ARG A 24 0.13 -10.57 -7.65
CA ARG A 24 -0.58 -11.42 -8.60
C ARG A 24 -1.37 -12.47 -7.84
N LEU A 25 -2.67 -12.49 -8.06
CA LEU A 25 -3.56 -13.55 -7.59
C LEU A 25 -3.41 -14.75 -8.53
N ARG A 26 -3.49 -15.97 -7.96
CA ARG A 26 -3.39 -17.20 -8.75
C ARG A 26 -4.57 -17.37 -9.71
N GLU A 27 -5.74 -16.86 -9.32
CA GLU A 27 -7.00 -17.01 -10.04
C GLU A 27 -7.76 -15.68 -10.04
N ILE A 28 -8.69 -15.54 -11.00
CA ILE A 28 -9.61 -14.40 -11.01
C ILE A 28 -10.58 -14.58 -9.85
N ILE A 29 -10.59 -13.61 -8.95
CA ILE A 29 -11.53 -13.55 -7.83
C ILE A 29 -12.82 -12.84 -8.25
N SER A 30 -13.95 -13.27 -7.68
CA SER A 30 -15.26 -12.65 -7.90
C SER A 30 -15.28 -11.19 -7.44
N ASP A 31 -16.16 -10.38 -8.03
CA ASP A 31 -16.30 -8.97 -7.68
C ASP A 31 -16.68 -8.74 -6.21
N ASP A 32 -17.47 -9.63 -5.61
CA ASP A 32 -17.76 -9.62 -4.17
C ASP A 32 -16.48 -9.72 -3.33
N LEU A 33 -15.56 -10.63 -3.71
CA LEU A 33 -14.28 -10.81 -3.03
C LEU A 33 -13.34 -9.62 -3.26
N LYS A 34 -13.35 -9.03 -4.47
CA LYS A 34 -12.59 -7.79 -4.75
C LYS A 34 -13.09 -6.65 -3.86
N ALA A 35 -14.40 -6.48 -3.73
CA ALA A 35 -15.00 -5.43 -2.91
C ALA A 35 -14.71 -5.65 -1.41
N ASP A 36 -14.80 -6.88 -0.92
CA ASP A 36 -14.49 -7.23 0.47
C ASP A 36 -13.00 -7.03 0.78
N LEU A 37 -12.10 -7.47 -0.11
CA LEU A 37 -10.67 -7.24 0.02
C LEU A 37 -10.32 -5.74 -0.02
N LYS A 38 -10.92 -5.00 -0.96
CA LYS A 38 -10.76 -3.55 -1.07
C LYS A 38 -11.15 -2.85 0.23
N THR A 39 -12.33 -3.17 0.75
CA THR A 39 -12.86 -2.58 1.99
C THR A 39 -12.00 -2.95 3.20
N SER A 40 -11.59 -4.22 3.28
CA SER A 40 -10.74 -4.72 4.37
C SER A 40 -9.36 -4.05 4.37
N LEU A 41 -8.74 -3.93 3.19
CA LEU A 41 -7.47 -3.23 3.03
C LEU A 41 -7.61 -1.73 3.30
N GLN A 42 -8.62 -1.06 2.75
CA GLN A 42 -8.87 0.35 3.03
C GLN A 42 -9.19 0.64 4.50
N SER A 43 -9.53 -0.38 5.30
CA SER A 43 -9.69 -0.26 6.75
C SER A 43 -8.36 -0.27 7.51
N LEU A 44 -7.26 -0.70 6.88
CA LEU A 44 -5.93 -0.63 7.48
C LEU A 44 -5.41 0.82 7.44
N MET A 45 -4.87 1.25 8.57
CA MET A 45 -4.21 2.55 8.68
C MET A 45 -2.95 2.56 7.81
N GLY A 46 -2.83 3.55 6.93
CA GLY A 46 -1.71 3.67 6.00
C GLY A 46 -1.99 3.17 4.59
N ILE A 47 -3.13 2.53 4.31
CA ILE A 47 -3.53 2.26 2.93
C ILE A 47 -4.03 3.55 2.27
N ASP A 48 -3.41 3.91 1.16
CA ASP A 48 -3.76 5.09 0.36
C ASP A 48 -4.76 4.70 -0.75
N ALA A 49 -4.46 3.63 -1.49
CA ALA A 49 -5.30 3.17 -2.60
C ALA A 49 -5.22 1.66 -2.78
N VAL A 50 -6.31 1.08 -3.30
CA VAL A 50 -6.41 -0.34 -3.63
C VAL A 50 -7.15 -0.49 -4.96
N ASP A 51 -6.47 -1.07 -5.93
CA ASP A 51 -6.96 -1.31 -7.28
C ASP A 51 -6.82 -2.79 -7.66
N PHE A 52 -7.79 -3.28 -8.42
CA PHE A 52 -7.79 -4.64 -8.95
C PHE A 52 -7.82 -4.56 -10.47
N THR A 53 -6.83 -5.15 -11.13
CA THR A 53 -6.75 -5.25 -12.59
C THR A 53 -6.66 -6.72 -12.95
N ASP A 54 -7.73 -7.29 -13.50
CA ASP A 54 -7.78 -8.72 -13.87
C ASP A 54 -7.43 -9.64 -12.67
N GLN A 55 -6.29 -10.36 -12.74
CA GLN A 55 -5.73 -11.20 -11.68
C GLN A 55 -4.68 -10.48 -10.81
N GLU A 56 -4.56 -9.15 -10.92
CA GLU A 56 -3.54 -8.37 -10.22
C GLU A 56 -4.18 -7.39 -9.24
N LEU A 57 -3.64 -7.37 -8.03
CA LEU A 57 -3.99 -6.45 -6.96
C LEU A 57 -2.87 -5.42 -6.82
N TYR A 58 -3.22 -4.14 -6.87
CA TYR A 58 -2.32 -3.03 -6.64
C TYR A 58 -2.71 -2.36 -5.32
N VAL A 59 -1.79 -2.37 -4.37
CA VAL A 59 -1.98 -1.73 -3.06
C VAL A 59 -0.97 -0.61 -2.94
N THR A 60 -1.45 0.63 -2.81
CA THR A 60 -0.64 1.77 -2.43
C THR A 60 -0.76 1.95 -0.93
N TYR A 61 0.36 1.86 -0.22
CA TYR A 61 0.38 1.95 1.23
C TYR A 61 1.61 2.67 1.75
N ASP A 62 1.46 3.28 2.91
CA ASP A 62 2.53 3.90 3.65
C ASP A 62 3.34 2.84 4.40
N LEU A 63 4.61 2.66 4.05
CA LEU A 63 5.52 1.69 4.65
C LEU A 63 5.75 1.93 6.16
N LEU A 64 5.48 3.14 6.66
CA LEU A 64 5.65 3.49 8.08
C LEU A 64 4.39 3.19 8.90
N GLN A 65 3.22 3.09 8.27
CA GLN A 65 1.94 2.81 8.94
C GLN A 65 1.40 1.40 8.67
N ALA A 66 1.63 0.85 7.49
CA ALA A 66 1.18 -0.48 7.08
C ALA A 66 2.36 -1.36 6.67
N SER A 67 2.44 -2.54 7.28
CA SER A 67 3.42 -3.56 6.91
C SER A 67 2.85 -4.50 5.86
N LEU A 68 3.74 -5.12 5.06
CA LEU A 68 3.33 -6.20 4.16
C LEU A 68 2.57 -7.31 4.91
N GLU A 69 3.03 -7.66 6.12
CA GLU A 69 2.40 -8.71 6.93
C GLU A 69 0.95 -8.35 7.30
N ASP A 70 0.64 -7.09 7.60
CA ASP A 70 -0.72 -6.63 7.92
C ASP A 70 -1.63 -6.70 6.70
N ILE A 71 -1.09 -6.31 5.54
CA ILE A 71 -1.78 -6.37 4.24
C ILE A 71 -2.06 -7.84 3.87
N GLU A 72 -1.05 -8.71 3.99
CA GLU A 72 -1.15 -10.15 3.76
C GLU A 72 -2.19 -10.80 4.68
N LYS A 73 -2.16 -10.50 5.99
CA LYS A 73 -3.12 -11.02 6.96
C LYS A 73 -4.54 -10.56 6.66
N THR A 74 -4.71 -9.29 6.30
CA THR A 74 -6.02 -8.73 5.97
C THR A 74 -6.61 -9.39 4.73
N ILE A 75 -5.78 -9.57 3.71
CA ILE A 75 -6.13 -10.28 2.48
C ILE A 75 -6.49 -11.74 2.80
N GLU A 76 -5.69 -12.43 3.62
CA GLU A 76 -5.93 -13.80 4.05
C GLU A 76 -7.25 -13.92 4.82
N GLN A 77 -7.53 -12.99 5.74
CA GLN A 77 -8.76 -12.97 6.53
C GLN A 77 -10.00 -12.71 5.68
N ALA A 78 -9.95 -11.74 4.77
CA ALA A 78 -11.03 -11.45 3.82
C ALA A 78 -11.29 -12.65 2.90
N ALA A 79 -10.23 -13.24 2.33
CA ALA A 79 -10.34 -14.45 1.52
C ALA A 79 -10.88 -15.65 2.34
N ALA A 80 -10.44 -15.83 3.58
CA ALA A 80 -10.89 -16.90 4.47
C ALA A 80 -12.36 -16.78 4.88
N ARG A 81 -12.87 -15.55 5.04
CA ARG A 81 -14.29 -15.28 5.32
C ARG A 81 -15.19 -15.76 4.19
N LEU A 82 -14.74 -15.62 2.94
CA LEU A 82 -15.50 -16.04 1.77
C LEU A 82 -15.31 -17.51 1.42
N SER A 83 -14.06 -18.00 1.46
CA SER A 83 -13.77 -19.42 1.26
C SER A 83 -12.42 -19.83 1.85
N LYS A 84 -12.43 -20.87 2.67
CA LYS A 84 -11.22 -21.42 3.30
C LYS A 84 -10.15 -21.86 2.28
N GLY A 85 -10.58 -22.31 1.09
CA GLY A 85 -9.69 -22.67 0.00
C GLY A 85 -9.03 -21.43 -0.65
N MET A 86 -9.74 -20.31 -0.75
CA MET A 86 -9.23 -19.09 -1.36
C MET A 86 -8.12 -18.46 -0.52
N ALA A 87 -8.22 -18.48 0.81
CA ALA A 87 -7.16 -17.96 1.69
C ALA A 87 -5.79 -18.59 1.40
N GLU A 88 -5.73 -19.91 1.25
CA GLU A 88 -4.48 -20.60 0.97
C GLU A 88 -3.97 -20.33 -0.45
N GLN A 89 -4.87 -20.17 -1.42
CA GLN A 89 -4.50 -19.80 -2.79
C GLN A 89 -3.95 -18.38 -2.89
N VAL A 90 -4.59 -17.45 -2.21
CA VAL A 90 -4.17 -16.05 -2.15
C VAL A 90 -2.83 -15.94 -1.43
N LYS A 91 -2.64 -16.65 -0.30
CA LYS A 91 -1.34 -16.75 0.39
C LYS A 91 -0.23 -17.27 -0.52
N ARG A 92 -0.50 -18.31 -1.31
CA ARG A 92 0.48 -18.86 -2.28
C ARG A 92 0.74 -17.92 -3.46
N GLY A 93 -0.24 -17.09 -3.85
CA GLY A 93 -0.12 -16.10 -4.91
C GLY A 93 0.66 -14.85 -4.49
N LEU A 94 0.43 -14.36 -3.26
CA LEU A 94 1.13 -13.19 -2.70
C LEU A 94 2.65 -13.40 -2.58
N ILE A 95 3.11 -14.65 -2.45
CA ILE A 95 4.54 -15.00 -2.40
C ILE A 95 5.26 -14.69 -3.72
N HIS A 96 4.54 -14.60 -4.86
CA HIS A 96 5.13 -14.12 -6.12
C HIS A 96 5.16 -12.59 -6.12
N TYR A 97 6.07 -12.05 -5.31
CA TYR A 97 6.43 -10.65 -5.23
C TYR A 97 7.07 -10.20 -6.55
N SER A 98 6.44 -9.29 -7.29
CA SER A 98 7.02 -8.76 -8.52
C SER A 98 6.76 -7.28 -8.66
N GLU A 99 7.87 -6.54 -8.60
CA GLU A 99 8.06 -5.10 -8.71
C GLU A 99 7.55 -4.25 -7.54
N GLU A 100 8.50 -3.74 -6.76
CA GLU A 100 8.37 -2.40 -6.18
C GLU A 100 8.29 -1.42 -7.34
N CYS A 101 7.08 -0.94 -7.65
CA CYS A 101 6.99 0.32 -8.37
C CYS A 101 7.29 1.37 -7.31
N GLU A 102 8.56 1.77 -7.20
CA GLU A 102 8.94 2.90 -6.36
C GLU A 102 8.16 4.12 -6.87
N LEU A 103 7.06 4.44 -6.22
CA LEU A 103 6.45 5.75 -6.32
C LEU A 103 7.37 6.71 -5.57
N ASP A 104 8.51 7.01 -6.18
CA ASP A 104 9.34 8.16 -5.84
C ASP A 104 8.59 9.41 -6.30
N ASN A 105 7.44 9.68 -5.67
CA ASN A 105 6.74 10.97 -5.77
C ASN A 105 5.54 11.00 -4.84
N LEU A 106 5.80 11.38 -3.59
CA LEU A 106 4.92 12.32 -2.90
C LEU A 106 5.69 13.60 -2.61
N ALA A 107 6.34 14.13 -3.65
CA ALA A 107 6.70 15.52 -3.69
C ALA A 107 5.39 16.35 -3.61
N HIS A 108 5.27 17.20 -2.59
CA HIS A 108 4.37 18.36 -2.54
C HIS A 108 2.90 18.22 -2.09
N LEU A 109 2.57 17.43 -1.07
CA LEU A 109 1.29 17.62 -0.35
C LEU A 109 1.47 17.93 1.14
N THR A 110 2.33 18.91 1.43
CA THR A 110 1.98 19.90 2.46
C THR A 110 2.11 21.27 1.81
N LYS A 111 1.02 21.66 1.14
CA LYS A 111 0.77 23.07 0.86
C LYS A 111 0.49 23.70 2.22
N ASN A 112 1.56 24.09 2.91
CA ASN A 112 1.49 24.90 4.11
C ASN A 112 0.82 26.20 3.70
N SER A 113 -0.48 26.18 3.91
CA SER A 113 -1.35 27.33 3.85
C SER A 113 -0.98 28.13 5.08
N ASP A 114 -0.04 29.06 4.94
CA ASP A 114 0.05 30.23 5.82
C ASP A 114 0.80 31.32 5.05
N CYS A 115 0.03 32.08 4.27
CA CYS A 115 0.39 33.47 3.96
C CYS A 115 -0.07 34.30 5.15
N HIS A 116 0.87 34.85 5.92
CA HIS A 116 0.67 36.10 6.64
C HIS A 116 1.99 36.86 6.73
#